data_AF-A0A1I2UQN1-F1
#
_entry.id   AF-A0A1I2UQN1-F1
#
_cell.length_a   1.000
_cell.length_b   1.000
_cell.length_c   1.000
_cell.angle_alpha   90.00
_cell.angle_beta   90.00
_cell.angle_gamma   90.00
#
_symmetry.space_group_name_H-M   'P 1'
#
loop_
_entity.id
_entity.type
_entity.pdbx_description
1 polymer ?
#
loop_
_entity_poly.entity_id
_entity_poly.type
_entity_poly.pdbx_seq_one_letter_code
_entity_poly.pdbx_strand_id
1 'polypeptide(L)'
;MTEERRARIQRLAEQLAMAEDIHTARKSLGATWQGLAAACGTDITQATVKRCEDGKGTTAELVAIRAGLVKLADAADAAHAARMRSVRALVDDMPATAPADDKASKATPIRSSRKAS
;
A
#
# COMPACT_ATOMS: atom_id res chain seq x y z
N MET A 1 20.51 29.24 29.11
CA MET A 1 20.39 27.92 28.44
C MET A 1 21.60 27.75 27.55
N THR A 2 22.45 26.74 27.79
CA THR A 2 23.72 26.53 27.07
C THR A 2 23.48 26.08 25.63
N GLU A 3 24.40 26.38 24.70
CA GLU A 3 24.31 25.93 23.30
C GLU A 3 24.24 24.41 23.18
N GLU A 4 24.97 23.70 24.03
CA GLU A 4 24.94 22.25 24.10
C GLU A 4 23.53 21.70 24.41
N ARG A 5 22.79 22.37 25.29
CA ARG A 5 21.40 22.01 25.60
C ARG A 5 20.48 22.24 24.40
N ARG A 6 20.68 23.32 23.63
CA ARG A 6 19.92 23.58 22.38
C ARG A 6 20.19 22.50 21.34
N ALA A 7 21.46 22.19 21.10
CA ALA A 7 21.87 21.15 20.14
C ALA A 7 21.35 19.76 20.53
N ARG A 8 21.22 19.46 21.83
CA ARG A 8 20.60 18.21 22.30
C ARG A 8 19.09 18.19 22.05
N ILE A 9 18.39 19.28 22.35
CA ILE A 9 16.93 19.37 22.11
C ILE A 9 16.62 19.23 20.62
N GLN A 10 17.40 19.90 19.76
CA GLN A 10 17.23 19.83 18.31
C GLN A 10 17.39 18.39 17.78
N ARG A 11 18.45 17.68 18.22
CA ARG A 11 18.67 16.27 17.84
C ARG A 11 17.53 15.35 18.30
N LEU A 12 16.98 15.58 19.49
CA LEU A 12 15.84 14.81 19.98
C LEU A 12 14.57 15.09 19.16
N ALA A 13 14.33 16.35 18.78
CA ALA A 13 13.20 16.71 17.92
C ALA A 13 13.30 16.04 16.55
N GLU A 14 14.49 16.03 15.94
CA GLU A 14 14.74 15.34 14.67
C GLU A 14 14.51 13.83 14.77
N GLN A 15 14.96 13.19 15.85
CA GLN A 15 14.73 11.76 16.08
C GLN A 15 13.24 11.43 16.23
N LEU A 16 12.48 12.27 16.96
CA LEU A 16 11.03 12.07 17.12
C LEU A 16 10.28 12.26 15.80
N ALA A 17 10.64 13.27 15.00
CA ALA A 17 10.07 13.46 13.67
C ALA A 17 10.33 12.24 12.76
N MET A 18 11.56 11.70 12.78
CA MET A 18 11.87 10.49 12.03
C MET A 18 11.05 9.27 12.49
N ALA A 19 10.81 9.13 13.78
CA ALA A 19 9.98 8.03 14.31
C ALA A 19 8.52 8.14 13.84
N GLU A 20 7.97 9.36 13.81
CA GLU A 20 6.61 9.64 13.32
C GLU A 20 6.49 9.39 11.81
N ASP A 21 7.49 9.79 11.03
CA ASP A 21 7.57 9.50 9.60
C ASP A 21 7.58 7.99 9.33
N ILE A 22 8.37 7.23 10.09
CA ILE A 22 8.43 5.77 10.00
C ILE A 22 7.06 5.15 10.31
N HIS A 23 6.42 5.59 11.40
CA HIS A 23 5.10 5.10 11.78
C HIS A 23 4.07 5.33 10.66
N THR A 24 4.04 6.55 10.13
CA THR A 24 3.12 6.97 9.08
C THR A 24 3.36 6.19 7.79
N ALA A 25 4.60 6.08 7.34
CA ALA A 25 4.98 5.34 6.14
C ALA A 25 4.70 3.84 6.26
N ARG A 26 4.99 3.23 7.41
CA ARG A 26 4.67 1.81 7.62
C ARG A 26 3.16 1.58 7.54
N LYS A 27 2.37 2.46 8.17
CA LYS A 27 0.91 2.38 8.15
C LYS A 27 0.32 2.59 6.76
N SER A 28 0.82 3.56 5.99
CA SER A 28 0.34 3.81 4.62
C SER A 28 0.64 2.65 3.67
N LEU A 29 1.81 2.00 3.83
CA LEU A 29 2.16 0.78 3.11
C LEU A 29 1.39 -0.47 3.58
N GLY A 30 0.62 -0.38 4.68
CA GLY A 30 -0.03 -1.55 5.28
C GLY A 30 0.97 -2.58 5.83
N ALA A 31 2.22 -2.19 6.05
CA ALA A 31 3.28 -3.10 6.47
C ALA A 31 3.17 -3.46 7.95
N THR A 32 3.38 -4.75 8.25
CA THR A 32 3.52 -5.21 9.64
C THR A 32 4.91 -4.87 10.17
N TRP A 33 5.06 -4.72 11.48
CA TRP A 33 6.39 -4.53 12.08
C TRP A 33 7.36 -5.68 11.74
N GLN A 34 6.84 -6.92 11.65
CA GLN A 34 7.65 -8.08 11.29
C GLN A 34 8.07 -8.05 9.82
N GLY A 35 7.18 -7.63 8.90
CA GLY A 35 7.52 -7.45 7.49
C GLY A 35 8.56 -6.35 7.30
N LEU A 36 8.44 -5.24 8.04
CA LEU A 36 9.44 -4.18 8.02
C LEU A 36 10.79 -4.63 8.57
N ALA A 37 10.81 -5.34 9.70
CA ALA A 37 12.04 -5.93 10.25
C ALA A 37 12.73 -6.83 9.21
N ALA A 38 11.98 -7.71 8.53
CA ALA A 38 12.51 -8.57 7.48
C ALA A 38 13.12 -7.77 6.31
N ALA A 39 12.53 -6.63 5.92
CA ALA A 39 13.06 -5.77 4.86
C ALA A 39 14.33 -5.00 5.29
N CYS A 40 14.50 -4.74 6.59
CA CYS A 40 15.69 -4.08 7.13
C CYS A 40 16.92 -5.00 7.08
N GLY A 41 16.74 -6.31 7.26
CA GLY A 41 17.82 -7.31 7.34
C GLY A 41 17.90 -7.96 8.72
N THR A 42 19.01 -8.64 9.01
CA THR A 42 19.14 -9.52 10.19
C THR A 42 19.20 -8.81 11.52
N ASP A 43 19.62 -7.54 11.54
CA ASP A 43 20.00 -6.85 12.78
C ASP A 43 18.84 -6.06 13.40
N ILE A 44 17.74 -5.91 12.66
CA ILE A 44 16.53 -5.20 13.11
C ILE A 44 15.42 -6.19 13.37
N THR A 45 15.02 -6.31 14.62
CA THR A 45 13.89 -7.17 15.03
C THR A 45 12.57 -6.40 15.01
N GLN A 46 11.45 -7.12 14.97
CA GLN A 46 10.11 -6.53 15.11
C GLN A 46 9.99 -5.64 16.37
N ALA A 47 10.56 -6.09 17.49
CA ALA A 47 10.56 -5.34 18.75
C ALA A 47 11.36 -4.03 18.62
N THR A 48 12.45 -4.04 17.85
CA THR A 48 13.25 -2.85 17.57
C THR A 48 12.47 -1.86 16.72
N VAL A 49 11.79 -2.31 15.67
CA VAL A 49 10.92 -1.45 14.85
C VAL A 49 9.86 -0.77 15.71
N LYS A 50 9.13 -1.56 16.52
CA LYS A 50 8.08 -1.02 17.40
C LYS A 50 8.65 0.02 18.38
N ARG A 51 9.78 -0.30 19.03
CA ARG A 51 10.46 0.61 19.96
C ARG A 51 10.92 1.91 19.29
N CYS A 52 11.35 1.84 18.03
CA CYS A 52 11.73 3.02 17.26
C CYS A 52 10.53 3.90 16.93
N GLU A 53 9.38 3.32 16.54
CA GLU A 53 8.13 4.08 16.34
C GLU A 53 7.64 4.75 17.63
N ASP A 54 7.89 4.14 18.78
CA ASP A 54 7.60 4.73 20.10
C ASP A 54 8.60 5.84 20.50
N GLY A 55 9.50 6.27 19.60
CA GLY A 55 10.48 7.33 19.83
C GLY A 55 11.69 6.90 20.68
N LYS A 56 11.90 5.60 20.88
CA LYS A 56 12.98 5.04 21.73
C LYS A 56 14.09 4.37 20.91
N GLY A 57 14.25 4.78 19.65
CA GLY A 57 15.26 4.29 18.74
C GLY A 57 16.52 5.15 18.74
N THR A 58 17.65 4.54 18.40
CA THR A 58 18.87 5.25 18.02
C THR A 58 18.75 5.79 16.60
N THR A 59 19.53 6.82 16.25
CA THR A 59 19.56 7.34 14.88
C THR A 59 19.92 6.26 13.86
N ALA A 60 20.84 5.34 14.20
CA ALA A 60 21.22 4.24 13.32
C ALA A 60 20.05 3.28 13.06
N GLU A 61 19.30 2.89 14.10
CA GLU A 61 18.11 2.06 13.95
C GLU A 61 17.05 2.78 13.10
N LEU A 62 16.79 4.08 13.34
CA LEU A 62 15.82 4.86 12.57
C LEU A 62 16.19 4.95 11.08
N VAL A 63 17.47 5.16 10.77
CA VAL A 63 17.97 5.19 9.38
C VAL A 63 17.84 3.82 8.72
N ALA A 64 18.20 2.74 9.42
CA ALA A 64 18.06 1.38 8.89
C ALA A 64 16.60 1.02 8.61
N ILE A 65 15.69 1.39 9.51
CA ILE A 65 14.26 1.16 9.36
C ILE A 65 13.70 1.96 8.17
N ARG A 66 14.11 3.22 8.00
CA ARG A 66 13.71 4.04 6.85
C ARG A 66 14.21 3.44 5.53
N ALA A 67 15.42 2.90 5.48
CA ALA A 67 15.90 2.17 4.31
C ALA A 67 15.08 0.90 4.03
N GLY A 68 14.65 0.18 5.09
CA GLY A 68 13.74 -0.95 4.97
C GLY A 68 12.37 -0.58 4.38
N LEU A 69 11.82 0.58 4.77
CA LEU A 69 10.56 1.10 4.20
C LEU A 69 10.67 1.37 2.70
N VAL A 70 11.79 1.95 2.24
CA VAL A 70 12.04 2.17 0.80
C VAL A 70 12.02 0.84 0.05
N LYS A 71 12.73 -0.18 0.55
CA LYS A 71 12.72 -1.52 -0.07
C LYS A 71 11.32 -2.13 -0.13
N LEU A 72 10.49 -1.92 0.90
CA LEU A 72 9.10 -2.39 0.89
C LEU A 72 8.24 -1.64 -0.12
N ALA A 73 8.41 -0.32 -0.25
CA ALA A 73 7.72 0.48 -1.24
C ALA A 73 8.09 0.03 -2.66
N ASP A 74 9.39 -0.12 -2.94
CA ASP A 74 9.89 -0.61 -4.23
C ASP A 74 9.33 -2.00 -4.57
N ALA A 75 9.27 -2.90 -3.58
CA ALA A 75 8.68 -4.23 -3.75
C ALA A 75 7.16 -4.17 -4.01
N ALA A 76 6.44 -3.27 -3.34
CA ALA A 76 5.01 -3.07 -3.56
C ALA A 76 4.73 -2.52 -4.97
N ASP A 77 5.53 -1.55 -5.43
CA ASP A 77 5.43 -0.97 -6.77
C ASP A 77 5.74 -2.02 -7.85
N ALA A 78 6.79 -2.82 -7.66
CA ALA A 78 7.12 -3.91 -8.56
C ALA A 78 5.99 -4.95 -8.65
N ALA A 79 5.38 -5.30 -7.51
CA ALA A 79 4.24 -6.22 -7.47
C ALA A 79 2.99 -5.65 -8.14
N HIS A 80 2.72 -4.35 -7.94
CA HIS A 80 1.61 -3.67 -8.63
C HIS A 80 1.83 -3.64 -10.14
N ALA A 81 3.03 -3.27 -10.60
CA ALA A 81 3.37 -3.28 -12.02
C ALA A 81 3.23 -4.68 -12.65
N ALA A 82 3.64 -5.73 -11.94
CA ALA A 82 3.44 -7.10 -12.39
C ALA A 82 1.95 -7.47 -12.54
N ARG A 83 1.12 -7.10 -11.56
CA ARG A 83 -0.34 -7.32 -11.63
C ARG A 83 -0.96 -6.58 -12.81
N MET A 84 -0.57 -5.33 -13.05
CA MET A 84 -1.09 -4.56 -14.17
C MET A 84 -0.69 -5.15 -15.53
N ARG A 85 0.52 -5.71 -15.65
CA ARG A 85 0.91 -6.48 -16.85
C ARG A 85 0.05 -7.72 -17.05
N SER A 86 -0.24 -8.48 -15.99
CA SER A 86 -1.13 -9.65 -16.08
C SER A 86 -2.56 -9.26 -16.47
N VAL A 87 -3.12 -8.20 -15.86
CA VAL A 87 -4.45 -7.69 -16.23
C VAL A 87 -4.47 -7.25 -17.69
N ARG A 88 -3.43 -6.55 -18.15
CA ARG A 88 -3.34 -6.14 -19.55
C ARG A 88 -3.33 -7.33 -20.51
N ALA A 89 -2.56 -8.37 -20.18
CA ALA A 89 -2.52 -9.59 -20.99
C ALA A 89 -3.90 -10.27 -21.09
N LEU A 90 -4.66 -10.33 -19.99
CA LEU A 90 -6.03 -10.88 -20.00
C LEU A 90 -6.98 -10.04 -20.85
N VAL A 91 -6.85 -8.71 -20.81
CA VAL A 91 -7.68 -7.82 -21.63
C VAL A 91 -7.35 -7.96 -23.12
N ASP A 92 -6.06 -8.08 -23.46
CA ASP A 92 -5.61 -8.22 -24.86
C ASP A 92 -5.98 -9.59 -25.46
N ASP A 93 -6.09 -10.64 -24.64
CA ASP A 93 -6.53 -11.99 -25.06
C ASP A 93 -8.06 -12.14 -25.12
N MET A 94 -8.82 -11.14 -24.65
CA MET A 94 -10.27 -11.19 -24.66
C MET A 94 -10.76 -11.08 -26.11
N PRO A 95 -11.43 -12.11 -26.68
CA PRO A 95 -11.86 -12.09 -28.07
C PRO A 95 -12.81 -10.91 -28.26
N ALA A 96 -12.60 -10.13 -29.32
CA ALA A 96 -13.50 -9.05 -29.69
C ALA A 96 -14.92 -9.62 -29.73
N THR A 97 -15.79 -9.20 -28.82
CA THR A 97 -17.21 -9.54 -28.91
C THR A 97 -17.68 -9.04 -30.26
N ALA A 98 -17.97 -9.97 -31.18
CA ALA A 98 -18.63 -9.63 -32.43
C ALA A 98 -19.84 -8.76 -32.06
N PRO A 99 -20.07 -7.62 -32.74
CA PRO A 99 -21.23 -6.82 -32.45
C PRO A 99 -22.45 -7.73 -32.61
N ALA A 100 -23.25 -7.84 -31.55
CA ALA A 100 -24.48 -8.60 -31.61
C ALA A 100 -25.30 -8.05 -32.78
N ASP A 101 -25.51 -8.89 -33.80
CA ASP A 101 -26.39 -8.57 -34.92
C ASP A 101 -27.74 -8.10 -34.35
N ASP A 102 -28.03 -6.82 -34.53
CA ASP A 102 -29.29 -6.16 -34.20
C ASP A 102 -30.40 -6.66 -35.13
N LYS A 103 -30.82 -7.91 -34.96
CA LYS A 103 -31.99 -8.47 -35.64
C LYS A 103 -32.75 -9.47 -34.76
N ALA A 104 -33.49 -8.97 -33.77
CA ALA A 104 -34.76 -9.59 -33.33
C ALA A 104 -35.51 -8.75 -32.29
N SER A 105 -35.77 -7.46 -32.54
CA SER A 105 -36.86 -6.78 -31.84
C SER A 105 -38.18 -6.99 -32.59
N LYS A 106 -38.87 -8.09 -32.28
CA LYS A 106 -40.34 -8.17 -32.42
C LYS A 106 -40.92 -8.75 -31.13
N ALA A 107 -41.14 -7.87 -30.17
CA ALA A 107 -41.99 -8.15 -29.03
C ALA A 107 -43.40 -8.51 -29.52
N THR A 108 -43.85 -9.72 -29.21
CA THR A 108 -45.24 -10.15 -29.42
C THR A 108 -46.11 -9.50 -28.35
N PRO A 109 -47.15 -8.73 -28.68
CA PRO A 109 -48.05 -8.19 -27.65
C PRO A 109 -48.93 -9.31 -27.10
N ILE A 110 -48.91 -9.48 -25.78
CA ILE A 110 -49.79 -10.40 -25.05
C ILE A 110 -51.22 -9.83 -25.12
N ARG A 111 -52.09 -10.51 -25.87
CA ARG A 111 -53.52 -10.17 -25.98
C ARG A 111 -54.24 -10.56 -24.69
N SER A 112 -54.53 -9.58 -23.83
CA SER A 112 -55.41 -9.81 -22.68
C SER A 112 -56.85 -10.03 -23.16
N SER A 113 -57.46 -11.12 -22.70
CA SER A 113 -58.85 -11.47 -23.01
C SER A 113 -59.74 -10.94 -21.88
N ARG A 114 -60.53 -9.89 -22.15
CA ARG A 114 -61.64 -9.47 -21.30
C ARG A 114 -62.74 -10.54 -21.39
N LYS A 115 -63.01 -11.27 -20.30
CA LYS A 115 -64.21 -12.12 -20.19
C LYS A 115 -65.33 -11.28 -19.59
N ALA A 116 -66.28 -10.91 -20.43
CA ALA A 116 -67.59 -10.41 -20.03
C ALA A 116 -68.59 -11.56 -20.22
N SER A 117 -69.27 -11.93 -19.12
CA SER A 117 -70.62 -12.53 -19.02
C SER A 117 -70.76 -13.13 -17.63
#